data_AF-A0A0M2JRI5-F1
#
_entry.id   AF-A0A0M2JRI5-F1
#
_cell.length_a   1.000
_cell.length_b   1.000
_cell.length_c   1.000
_cell.angle_alpha   90.00
_cell.angle_beta   90.00
_cell.angle_gamma   90.00
#
_symmetry.space_group_name_H-M   'P 1'
#
loop_
_entity.id
_entity.type
_entity.pdbx_description
1 polymer ?
#
loop_
_entity_poly.entity_id
_entity_poly.type
_entity_poly.pdbx_seq_one_letter_code
_entity_poly.pdbx_strand_id
1 'polypeptide(L)'
;MTTSARDTLSTNVALPTEEVYPPSAAFSEQANASAALYDEAEADRLAFWATQAERLSWAKPFTEVLDWSEAPFAKWFPDGKLNVAYNCVDRHVEAGNGDRVAIHWLGEPVDESETLSR
;
A
#
# COMPACT_ATOMS: atom_id res chain seq x y z
N MET A 1 1.33 -7.77 -67.37
CA MET A 1 2.28 -8.77 -66.82
C MET A 1 3.39 -7.97 -66.16
N THR A 2 3.61 -7.97 -64.85
CA THR A 2 3.22 -8.90 -63.79
C THR A 2 3.26 -8.11 -62.47
N THR A 3 2.18 -8.14 -61.69
CA THR A 3 2.12 -7.55 -60.34
C THR A 3 3.03 -8.34 -59.41
N SER A 4 4.00 -7.68 -58.79
CA SER A 4 4.81 -8.27 -57.72
C SER A 4 3.95 -8.42 -56.47
N ALA A 5 3.74 -9.66 -56.03
CA ALA A 5 3.01 -9.98 -54.82
C ALA A 5 3.80 -9.47 -53.61
N ARG A 6 3.16 -8.64 -52.77
CA ARG A 6 3.70 -8.29 -51.45
C ARG A 6 3.67 -9.55 -50.61
N ASP A 7 4.87 -10.03 -50.28
CA ASP A 7 5.08 -11.11 -49.31
C ASP A 7 4.61 -10.61 -47.95
N THR A 8 3.49 -11.17 -47.47
CA THR A 8 2.96 -10.85 -46.15
C THR A 8 3.64 -11.80 -45.17
N LEU A 9 4.67 -11.32 -44.50
CA LEU A 9 5.22 -11.98 -43.31
C LEU A 9 4.13 -11.94 -42.23
N SER A 10 3.30 -12.99 -42.20
CA SER A 10 2.42 -13.27 -41.07
C SER A 10 3.30 -13.70 -39.90
N THR A 11 3.78 -12.76 -39.11
CA THR A 11 4.34 -13.07 -37.80
C THR A 11 3.18 -13.57 -36.95
N ASN A 12 3.03 -14.89 -36.86
CA ASN A 12 2.24 -15.54 -35.82
C ASN A 12 2.96 -15.29 -34.48
N VAL A 13 2.82 -14.09 -33.93
CA VAL A 13 3.13 -13.84 -32.52
C VAL A 13 2.05 -14.58 -31.75
N ALA A 14 2.36 -15.79 -31.28
CA ALA A 14 1.59 -16.39 -30.20
C ALA A 14 1.62 -15.38 -29.05
N LEU A 15 0.46 -14.82 -28.68
CA LEU A 15 0.36 -14.01 -27.47
C LEU A 15 0.90 -14.88 -26.33
N PRO A 16 1.91 -14.44 -25.56
CA PRO A 16 2.43 -15.24 -24.47
C PRO A 16 1.26 -15.59 -23.56
N THR A 17 1.04 -16.88 -23.35
CA THR A 17 0.25 -17.35 -22.21
C THR A 17 0.82 -16.64 -20.99
N GLU A 18 -0.03 -15.98 -20.21
CA GLU A 18 0.40 -15.20 -19.05
C GLU A 18 1.05 -16.18 -18.05
N GLU A 19 2.38 -16.30 -18.09
CA GLU A 19 3.13 -17.14 -17.17
C GLU A 19 3.04 -16.52 -15.78
N VAL A 20 2.31 -17.18 -14.88
CA VAL A 20 2.15 -16.73 -13.50
C VAL A 20 3.20 -17.40 -12.62
N TYR A 21 3.98 -16.60 -11.91
CA TYR A 21 5.01 -17.04 -10.97
C TYR A 21 4.55 -16.76 -9.53
N PRO A 22 4.01 -17.75 -8.80
CA PRO A 22 3.57 -17.54 -7.43
C PRO A 22 4.78 -17.33 -6.49
N PRO A 23 4.58 -16.60 -5.37
CA PRO A 23 5.60 -16.53 -4.32
C PRO A 23 5.88 -17.92 -3.75
N SER A 24 7.06 -18.08 -3.14
CA SER A 24 7.38 -19.31 -2.41
C SER A 24 6.47 -19.46 -1.19
N ALA A 25 6.19 -20.70 -0.79
CA ALA A 25 5.37 -20.97 0.40
C ALA A 25 5.92 -20.29 1.67
N ALA A 26 7.24 -20.35 1.87
CA ALA A 26 7.91 -19.72 3.01
C ALA A 26 7.75 -18.19 3.04
N PHE A 27 7.64 -17.53 1.87
CA PHE A 27 7.35 -16.10 1.81
C PHE A 27 5.87 -15.81 2.12
N SER A 28 4.96 -16.61 1.56
CA SER A 28 3.52 -16.48 1.81
C SER A 28 3.14 -16.68 3.28
N GLU A 29 3.80 -17.58 4.00
CA GLU A 29 3.55 -17.82 5.43
C GLU A 29 3.87 -16.60 6.32
N GLN A 30 4.75 -15.70 5.87
CA GLN A 30 5.15 -14.50 6.60
C GLN A 30 4.38 -13.25 6.17
N ALA A 31 3.33 -13.41 5.34
CA ALA A 31 2.57 -12.29 4.84
C ALA A 31 1.79 -11.58 5.97
N ASN A 32 1.82 -10.24 5.96
CA ASN A 32 1.06 -9.42 6.92
C ASN A 32 -0.46 -9.39 6.64
N ALA A 33 -0.90 -9.96 5.52
CA ALA A 33 -2.27 -9.95 5.03
C ALA A 33 -2.55 -11.25 4.27
N SER A 34 -3.80 -11.72 4.33
CA SER A 34 -4.27 -12.88 3.57
C SER A 34 -5.48 -12.51 2.72
N ALA A 35 -5.89 -13.42 1.83
CA ALA A 35 -7.06 -13.25 0.99
C ALA A 35 -8.36 -13.04 1.79
N ALA A 36 -8.42 -13.50 3.05
CA ALA A 36 -9.58 -13.31 3.93
C ALA A 36 -9.96 -11.83 4.13
N LEU A 37 -8.99 -10.90 4.03
CA LEU A 37 -9.28 -9.47 4.15
C LEU A 37 -10.22 -8.96 3.04
N TYR A 38 -10.23 -9.60 1.87
CA TYR A 38 -11.17 -9.24 0.81
C TYR A 38 -12.60 -9.63 1.19
N ASP A 39 -12.78 -10.84 1.71
CA ASP A 39 -14.09 -11.33 2.16
C ASP A 39 -14.62 -10.45 3.32
N GLU A 40 -13.75 -10.08 4.27
CA GLU A 40 -14.10 -9.15 5.36
C GLU A 40 -14.51 -7.76 4.86
N ALA A 41 -13.74 -7.20 3.91
CA ALA A 41 -14.03 -5.89 3.33
C ALA A 41 -15.29 -5.88 2.46
N GLU A 42 -15.62 -6.99 1.80
CA GLU A 42 -16.84 -7.14 1.02
C GLU A 42 -18.07 -7.29 1.92
N ALA A 43 -17.95 -8.02 3.04
CA ALA A 43 -19.03 -8.22 3.99
C ALA A 43 -19.50 -6.91 4.65
N ASP A 44 -18.57 -6.07 5.11
CA ASP A 44 -18.87 -4.71 5.59
C ASP A 44 -17.67 -3.78 5.37
N ARG A 45 -17.73 -3.05 4.26
CA ARG A 45 -16.67 -2.11 3.87
C ARG A 45 -16.43 -1.00 4.89
N LEU A 46 -17.48 -0.48 5.55
CA LEU A 46 -17.31 0.65 6.48
C LEU A 46 -16.75 0.17 7.82
N ALA A 47 -17.25 -0.96 8.34
CA ALA A 47 -16.69 -1.55 9.55
C ALA A 47 -15.23 -2.00 9.34
N PHE A 48 -14.91 -2.56 8.17
CA PHE A 48 -13.54 -2.89 7.80
C PHE A 48 -12.63 -1.67 7.87
N TRP A 49 -13.00 -0.56 7.21
CA TRP A 49 -12.17 0.65 7.22
C TRP A 49 -12.11 1.34 8.58
N ALA A 50 -13.17 1.29 9.38
CA ALA A 50 -13.13 1.74 10.77
C ALA A 50 -12.05 0.98 11.56
N THR A 51 -12.04 -0.34 11.47
CA THR A 51 -11.06 -1.22 12.13
C THR A 51 -9.64 -0.92 11.63
N GLN A 52 -9.43 -0.75 10.32
CA GLN A 52 -8.11 -0.41 9.79
C GLN A 52 -7.61 0.95 10.29
N ALA A 53 -8.52 1.93 10.46
CA ALA A 53 -8.17 3.27 10.93
C ALA A 53 -7.75 3.31 12.41
N GLU A 54 -8.10 2.32 13.22
CA GLU A 54 -7.66 2.19 14.62
C GLU A 54 -6.15 1.94 14.74
N ARG A 55 -5.47 1.55 13.65
CA ARG A 55 -4.01 1.41 13.59
C ARG A 55 -3.26 2.75 13.67
N LEU A 56 -3.99 3.85 13.50
CA LEU A 56 -3.48 5.21 13.63
C LEU A 56 -3.80 5.76 15.03
N SER A 57 -2.91 6.60 15.52
CA SER A 57 -3.11 7.37 16.73
C SER A 57 -3.89 8.64 16.39
N TRP A 58 -5.12 8.72 16.90
CA TRP A 58 -6.01 9.86 16.74
C TRP A 58 -5.97 10.77 17.97
N ALA A 59 -5.74 12.06 17.75
CA ALA A 59 -5.86 13.07 18.81
C ALA A 59 -7.33 13.32 19.18
N LYS A 60 -8.22 13.23 18.19
CA LYS A 60 -9.68 13.13 18.37
C LYS A 60 -10.16 11.92 17.57
N PRO A 61 -10.71 10.87 18.20
CA PRO A 61 -11.33 9.76 17.48
C PRO A 61 -12.44 10.26 16.55
N PHE A 62 -12.58 9.61 15.39
CA PHE A 62 -13.69 9.83 14.48
C PHE A 62 -14.95 9.13 14.98
N THR A 63 -16.11 9.63 14.57
CA THR A 63 -17.41 8.99 14.81
C THR A 63 -18.09 8.58 13.51
N GLU A 64 -17.70 9.18 12.39
CA GLU A 64 -18.18 8.84 11.05
C GLU A 64 -17.03 8.28 10.21
N VAL A 65 -17.25 7.15 9.53
CA VAL A 65 -16.21 6.52 8.69
C VAL A 65 -16.13 7.19 7.33
N LEU A 66 -17.28 7.41 6.69
CA LEU A 66 -17.39 7.98 5.36
C LEU A 66 -18.65 8.83 5.26
N ASP A 67 -18.46 10.12 4.98
CA ASP A 67 -19.51 11.00 4.47
C ASP A 67 -19.47 10.96 2.93
N TRP A 68 -20.58 10.51 2.34
CA TRP A 68 -20.79 10.46 0.88
C TRP A 68 -21.97 11.34 0.43
N SER A 69 -22.45 12.25 1.29
CA SER A 69 -23.61 13.09 1.00
C SER A 69 -23.38 14.07 -0.14
N GLU A 70 -22.13 14.50 -0.37
CA GLU A 70 -21.71 15.44 -1.42
C GLU A 70 -21.00 14.73 -2.59
N ALA A 71 -21.44 13.53 -2.97
CA ALA A 71 -20.83 12.77 -4.07
C ALA A 71 -20.62 13.63 -5.34
N PRO A 72 -19.45 13.55 -6.01
CA PRO A 72 -18.37 12.56 -5.83
C PRO A 72 -17.29 12.97 -4.80
N PHE A 73 -17.53 13.96 -3.93
CA PHE A 73 -16.56 14.41 -2.93
C PHE A 73 -16.64 13.57 -1.65
N ALA A 74 -15.84 12.50 -1.61
CA ALA A 74 -15.72 11.63 -0.44
C ALA A 74 -15.01 12.34 0.72
N LYS A 75 -15.57 12.26 1.94
CA LYS A 75 -14.86 12.65 3.16
C LYS A 75 -14.74 11.44 4.07
N TRP A 76 -13.51 10.96 4.26
CA TRP A 76 -13.21 9.86 5.17
C TRP A 76 -12.84 10.41 6.54
N PHE A 77 -13.44 9.87 7.60
CA PHE A 77 -13.19 10.26 8.99
C PHE A 77 -13.31 11.76 9.25
N PRO A 78 -14.39 12.43 8.77
CA PRO A 78 -14.46 13.89 8.65
C PRO A 78 -14.32 14.64 9.97
N ASP A 79 -14.72 14.01 11.07
CA ASP A 79 -14.69 14.61 12.40
C ASP A 79 -13.47 14.17 13.24
N GLY A 80 -12.67 13.23 12.74
CA GLY A 80 -11.44 12.77 13.35
C GLY A 80 -10.30 13.76 13.20
N LYS A 81 -9.38 13.79 14.17
CA LYS A 81 -8.17 14.62 14.11
C LYS A 81 -6.95 13.78 14.45
N LEU A 82 -5.92 13.86 13.62
CA LEU A 82 -4.61 13.25 13.85
C LEU A 82 -3.49 14.20 13.43
N ASN A 83 -2.27 13.88 13.85
CA ASN A 83 -1.06 14.51 13.36
C ASN A 83 -0.18 13.44 12.69
N VAL A 84 0.30 13.73 11.48
CA VAL A 84 1.11 12.79 10.70
C VAL A 84 2.48 12.59 11.34
N ALA A 85 3.16 13.65 11.76
CA ALA A 85 4.46 13.54 12.43
C ALA A 85 4.36 12.69 13.71
N TYR A 86 3.28 12.87 14.49
CA TYR A 86 3.03 12.04 15.68
C TYR A 86 2.91 10.55 15.35
N ASN A 87 2.20 10.22 14.27
CA ASN A 87 2.04 8.84 13.82
C ASN A 87 3.31 8.24 13.19
N CYS A 88 4.17 9.07 12.59
CA CYS A 88 5.38 8.61 11.92
C CYS A 88 6.60 8.56 12.83
N VAL A 89 6.66 9.39 13.87
CA VAL A 89 7.86 9.54 14.72
C VAL A 89 7.49 9.44 16.19
N ASP A 90 6.63 10.33 16.70
CA ASP A 90 6.51 10.52 18.14
C ASP A 90 6.04 9.27 18.88
N ARG A 91 4.96 8.63 18.41
CA ARG A 91 4.41 7.42 19.02
C ARG A 91 5.40 6.26 19.08
N HIS A 92 6.34 6.17 18.13
CA HIS A 92 7.31 5.08 18.08
C HIS A 92 8.35 5.22 19.19
N VAL A 93 8.75 6.45 19.49
CA VAL A 93 9.72 6.76 20.53
C VAL A 93 9.08 6.69 21.91
N GLU A 94 7.86 7.19 22.05
CA GLU A 94 7.07 7.02 23.29
C GLU A 94 6.90 5.53 23.64
N ALA A 95 6.79 4.67 22.62
CA ALA A 95 6.77 3.21 22.76
C ALA A 95 8.16 2.57 23.01
N GLY A 96 9.20 3.37 23.28
CA GLY A 96 10.55 2.90 23.60
C GLY A 96 11.42 2.53 22.40
N ASN A 97 10.99 2.84 21.17
CA ASN A 97 11.76 2.53 19.96
C ASN A 97 12.60 3.73 19.47
N GLY A 98 13.02 4.62 20.36
CA GLY A 98 13.81 5.81 20.00
C GLY A 98 15.12 5.46 19.30
N ASP A 99 15.81 4.42 19.78
CA ASP A 99 17.08 3.94 19.23
C ASP A 99 16.92 3.09 17.96
N ARG A 100 15.67 2.77 17.55
CA ARG A 100 15.43 2.02 16.32
C ARG A 100 15.71 2.95 15.13
N VAL A 101 16.54 2.48 14.20
CA VAL A 101 16.83 3.21 12.97
C VAL A 101 15.53 3.49 12.21
N ALA A 102 15.28 4.77 11.95
CA ALA A 102 14.12 5.24 11.20
C ALA A 102 14.45 5.46 9.72
N ILE A 103 15.65 5.96 9.42
CA ILE A 103 16.10 6.23 8.05
C ILE A 103 17.51 5.66 7.86
N HIS A 104 17.69 4.89 6.80
CA HIS A 104 19.00 4.60 6.22
C HIS A 104 19.23 5.62 5.10
N TRP A 105 20.11 6.59 5.33
CA TRP A 105 20.51 7.55 4.31
C TRP A 105 21.66 6.97 3.50
N LEU A 106 21.53 7.01 2.18
CA LEU A 106 22.55 6.59 1.21
C LEU A 106 22.85 7.79 0.32
N GLY A 107 24.09 8.28 0.38
CA GLY A 107 24.57 9.40 -0.40
C GLY A 107 24.90 9.04 -1.85
N GLU A 108 25.27 10.07 -2.61
CA GLU A 108 26.02 9.93 -3.85
C GLU A 108 27.36 10.62 -3.64
N PRO A 109 28.47 9.87 -3.48
CA PRO A 109 28.67 8.46 -3.79
C PRO A 109 28.09 7.48 -2.75
N VAL A 110 27.74 6.27 -3.20
CA VAL A 110 26.94 5.28 -2.44
C VAL A 110 27.68 4.62 -1.25
N ASP A 111 28.97 4.87 -1.11
CA ASP A 111 29.76 4.48 0.07
C ASP A 111 29.57 5.44 1.25
N GLU A 112 28.96 6.61 1.02
CA GLU A 112 28.49 7.47 2.09
C GLU A 112 27.12 6.98 2.58
N SER A 113 27.08 6.49 3.82
CA SER A 113 25.81 6.04 4.43
C SER A 113 25.73 6.43 5.90
N GLU A 114 24.53 6.79 6.34
CA GLU A 114 24.24 7.15 7.72
C GLU A 114 22.93 6.51 8.18
N THR A 115 22.85 6.18 9.47
CA THR A 115 21.61 5.71 10.11
C THR A 115 21.08 6.77 11.04
N LEU A 116 19.82 7.18 10.83
CA LEU A 116 19.17 8.21 11.62
C LEU A 116 18.11 7.57 12.52
N SER A 117 18.24 7.83 13.82
CA SER A 117 17.26 7.54 14.89
C SER A 117 16.81 8.86 15.55
N ARG A 118 15.85 8.83 16.49
CA ARG A 118 15.40 10.04 17.20
C ARG A 118 16.39 10.47 18.29
#